data_AF-A0A379W3I5-F1
#
_entry.id   AF-A0A379W3I5-F1
#
_cell.length_a   1.000
_cell.length_b   1.000
_cell.length_c   1.000
_cell.angle_alpha   90.00
_cell.angle_beta   90.00
_cell.angle_gamma   90.00
#
_symmetry.space_group_name_H-M   'P 1'
#
loop_
_entity.id
_entity.type
_entity.pdbx_description
1 polymer ?
#
loop_
_entity_poly.entity_id
_entity_poly.type
_entity_poly.pdbx_seq_one_letter_code
_entity_poly.pdbx_strand_id
1 'polypeptide(L)'
;MVHLHSTWSTALSCLEGLDPQNVIRPFTPYVVMRMGDIPLVPYYRPGDDRIARDLAALAARHQAFLLANHGPVVCGENLQEAANNTEELEETAKLIFILGERPIRYLTTEEIAQLRR
;
A
#
# COMPACT_ATOMS: atom_id res chain seq x y z
N MET A 1 -2.03 -0.55 -14.44
CA MET A 1 -1.53 0.34 -13.39
C MET A 1 -2.56 1.43 -13.14
N VAL A 2 -2.85 1.72 -11.88
CA VAL A 2 -3.71 2.80 -11.41
C VAL A 2 -2.87 3.65 -10.44
N HIS A 3 -2.84 4.95 -10.66
CA HIS A 3 -2.22 5.92 -9.74
C HIS A 3 -3.28 6.95 -9.39
N LEU A 4 -3.54 7.13 -8.10
CA LEU A 4 -4.53 8.05 -7.57
C LEU A 4 -3.94 8.85 -6.41
N HIS A 5 -4.60 9.95 -6.07
CA HIS A 5 -4.44 10.63 -4.78
C HIS A 5 -5.70 10.35 -3.94
N SER A 6 -6.00 9.07 -3.74
CA SER A 6 -7.17 8.66 -2.95
C SER A 6 -6.99 9.09 -1.50
N THR A 7 -8.07 9.58 -0.89
CA THR A 7 -8.03 10.39 0.33
C THR A 7 -7.25 9.75 1.47
N TRP A 8 -7.56 8.49 1.81
CA TRP A 8 -7.00 7.83 2.98
C TRP A 8 -5.61 7.25 2.72
N SER A 9 -5.36 6.74 1.52
CA SER A 9 -4.02 6.29 1.12
C SER A 9 -3.05 7.47 1.05
N THR A 10 -3.51 8.62 0.54
CA THR A 10 -2.69 9.84 0.52
C THR A 10 -2.44 10.36 1.93
N ALA A 11 -3.46 10.36 2.80
CA ALA A 11 -3.29 10.70 4.22
C ALA A 11 -2.27 9.78 4.90
N LEU A 12 -2.33 8.47 4.66
CA LEU A 12 -1.35 7.50 5.16
C LEU A 12 0.06 7.84 4.65
N SER A 13 0.21 8.17 3.37
CA SER A 13 1.51 8.48 2.75
C SER A 13 2.22 9.69 3.36
N CYS A 14 1.50 10.54 4.09
CA CYS A 14 2.04 11.74 4.73
C CYS A 14 2.49 11.50 6.17
N LEU A 15 2.28 10.31 6.74
CA LEU A 15 2.66 10.01 8.12
C LEU A 15 4.17 9.78 8.27
N GLU A 16 4.72 10.23 9.38
CA GLU A 16 6.07 9.90 9.81
C GLU A 16 6.13 8.49 10.44
N GLY A 17 7.31 7.88 10.45
CA GLY A 17 7.56 6.61 11.16
C GLY A 17 6.96 5.35 10.53
N LEU A 18 6.48 5.43 9.28
CA LEU A 18 6.07 4.25 8.53
C LEU A 18 7.24 3.30 8.30
N ASP A 19 6.97 1.99 8.34
CA ASP A 19 7.93 0.98 7.91
C ASP A 19 8.09 1.06 6.37
N PRO A 20 9.30 1.37 5.85
CA PRO A 20 9.50 1.49 4.41
C PRO A 20 9.32 0.18 3.64
N GLN A 21 9.40 -0.97 4.31
CA GLN A 21 9.21 -2.28 3.67
C GLN A 21 7.74 -2.67 3.56
N ASN A 22 6.90 -2.22 4.50
CA ASN A 22 5.47 -2.47 4.48
C ASN A 22 4.68 -1.44 5.29
N VAL A 23 4.02 -0.51 4.61
CA VAL A 23 3.24 0.58 5.24
C VAL A 23 1.93 0.11 5.88
N ILE A 24 1.48 -1.12 5.59
CA ILE A 24 0.23 -1.68 6.14
C ILE A 24 0.55 -2.82 7.09
N ARG A 25 0.28 -2.61 8.39
CA ARG A 25 0.19 -3.70 9.37
C ARG A 25 -1.18 -4.40 9.24
N PRO A 26 -1.26 -5.64 8.73
CA PRO A 26 -2.55 -6.23 8.35
C PRO A 26 -3.46 -6.56 9.54
N PHE A 27 -4.71 -6.13 9.47
CA PHE A 27 -5.81 -6.54 10.36
C PHE A 27 -7.01 -7.11 9.57
N THR A 28 -6.94 -7.09 8.24
CA THR A 28 -7.84 -7.74 7.29
C THR A 28 -7.02 -8.54 6.27
N PRO A 29 -7.57 -9.62 5.68
CA PRO A 29 -6.76 -10.56 4.89
C PRO A 29 -6.48 -10.11 3.45
N TYR A 30 -7.38 -9.33 2.84
CA TYR A 30 -7.37 -9.14 1.38
C TYR A 30 -6.22 -8.28 0.87
N VAL A 31 -5.73 -7.31 1.64
CA VAL A 31 -4.51 -6.56 1.29
C VAL A 31 -3.31 -7.49 1.12
N VAL A 32 -3.18 -8.50 2.00
CA VAL A 32 -2.12 -9.50 1.95
C VAL A 32 -2.29 -10.43 0.75
N MET A 33 -3.50 -10.95 0.55
CA MET A 33 -3.80 -11.90 -0.53
C MET A 33 -3.62 -11.29 -1.92
N ARG A 34 -3.94 -10.01 -2.08
CA ARG A 34 -4.04 -9.35 -3.40
C ARG A 34 -2.84 -8.50 -3.77
N MET A 35 -2.09 -8.01 -2.79
CA MET A 35 -0.98 -7.07 -3.03
C MET A 35 0.30 -7.44 -2.25
N GLY A 36 0.19 -8.26 -1.20
CA GLY A 36 1.32 -8.59 -0.34
C GLY A 36 1.77 -7.39 0.50
N ASP A 37 3.09 -7.20 0.59
CA ASP A 37 3.70 -6.09 1.31
C ASP A 37 3.74 -4.83 0.43
N ILE A 38 3.43 -3.66 1.02
CA ILE A 38 3.32 -2.39 0.29
C ILE A 38 4.47 -1.46 0.70
N PRO A 39 5.55 -1.38 -0.09
CA PRO A 39 6.70 -0.54 0.26
C PRO A 39 6.39 0.95 0.13
N LEU A 40 7.12 1.75 0.93
CA LEU A 40 7.12 3.21 0.85
C LEU A 40 8.26 3.67 -0.07
N VAL A 41 7.92 4.41 -1.12
CA VAL A 41 8.91 5.14 -1.94
C VAL A 41 9.12 6.52 -1.33
N PRO A 42 10.37 6.98 -1.14
CA PRO A 42 10.65 8.31 -0.62
C PRO A 42 9.98 9.41 -1.44
N TYR A 43 9.73 10.55 -0.79
CA TYR A 43 9.24 11.72 -1.51
C TYR A 43 10.31 12.23 -2.47
N TYR A 44 9.88 12.48 -3.70
CA TYR A 44 10.63 13.22 -4.70
C TYR A 44 9.70 14.26 -5.35
N ARG A 45 10.29 15.29 -5.96
CA ARG A 45 9.54 16.27 -6.73
C ARG A 45 8.77 15.57 -7.86
N PRO A 46 7.48 15.90 -8.12
CA PRO A 46 6.77 15.34 -9.26
C PRO A 46 7.53 15.52 -10.58
N GLY A 47 7.68 14.43 -11.34
CA GLY A 47 8.48 14.38 -12.56
C GLY A 47 9.97 14.07 -12.37
N ASP A 48 10.43 13.78 -11.15
CA ASP A 48 11.80 13.33 -10.89
C ASP A 48 11.98 11.85 -11.29
N ASP A 49 13.01 11.56 -12.08
CA ASP A 49 13.32 10.21 -12.59
C ASP A 49 13.58 9.17 -11.50
N ARG A 50 13.92 9.61 -10.28
CA ARG A 50 14.10 8.72 -9.13
C ARG A 50 12.82 8.00 -8.74
N ILE A 51 11.65 8.60 -8.97
CA ILE A 51 10.35 7.94 -8.74
C ILE A 51 10.25 6.68 -9.61
N ALA A 52 10.49 6.82 -10.92
CA ALA A 52 10.42 5.71 -11.85
C ALA A 52 11.49 4.65 -11.57
N ARG A 53 12.70 5.07 -11.21
CA ARG A 53 13.80 4.17 -10.85
C ARG A 53 13.49 3.30 -9.64
N ASP A 54 13.00 3.92 -8.55
CA ASP A 54 12.71 3.21 -7.31
C ASP A 54 11.50 2.30 -7.48
N LEU A 55 10.45 2.76 -8.17
CA LEU A 55 9.32 1.91 -8.54
C LEU A 55 9.75 0.71 -9.38
N ALA A 56 10.60 0.91 -10.40
CA ALA A 56 11.08 -0.18 -11.24
C ALA A 56 11.91 -1.22 -10.46
N ALA A 57 12.70 -0.78 -9.48
CA ALA A 57 13.47 -1.68 -8.63
C ALA A 57 12.59 -2.55 -7.73
N LEU A 58 11.44 -2.02 -7.28
CA LEU A 58 10.49 -2.72 -6.41
C LEU A 58 9.47 -3.55 -7.20
N ALA A 59 9.17 -3.18 -8.44
CA ALA A 59 8.10 -3.78 -9.26
C ALA A 59 8.27 -5.28 -9.56
N ALA A 60 9.48 -5.82 -9.41
CA ALA A 60 9.70 -7.26 -9.56
C ALA A 60 9.09 -8.10 -8.43
N ARG A 61 8.76 -7.49 -7.28
CA ARG A 61 8.31 -8.20 -6.06
C ARG A 61 7.03 -7.66 -5.45
N HIS A 62 6.58 -6.49 -5.89
CA HIS A 62 5.44 -5.78 -5.29
C HIS A 62 4.45 -5.36 -6.36
N GLN A 63 3.16 -5.47 -6.04
CA GLN A 63 2.06 -5.06 -6.92
C GLN A 63 1.46 -3.70 -6.52
N ALA A 64 1.81 -3.16 -5.35
CA ALA A 64 1.36 -1.86 -4.89
C ALA A 64 2.51 -1.12 -4.21
N PHE A 65 2.49 0.20 -4.27
CA PHE A 65 3.48 1.10 -3.69
C PHE A 65 2.78 2.29 -3.09
N LEU A 66 3.32 2.82 -2.00
CA LEU A 66 2.91 4.12 -1.47
C LEU A 66 4.02 5.13 -1.73
N LEU A 67 3.72 6.21 -2.44
CA LEU A 67 4.65 7.31 -2.63
C LEU A 67 4.49 8.29 -1.47
N ALA A 68 5.54 8.50 -0.67
CA ALA A 68 5.49 9.40 0.48
C ALA A 68 5.09 10.82 0.05
N ASN A 69 4.16 11.43 0.81
CA ASN A 69 3.58 12.74 0.53
C ASN A 69 2.96 12.88 -0.87
N HIS A 70 2.41 11.79 -1.44
CA HIS A 70 1.89 11.81 -2.80
C HIS A 70 0.69 10.88 -3.01
N GLY A 71 0.80 9.58 -2.73
CA GLY A 71 -0.33 8.65 -2.86
C GLY A 71 0.03 7.28 -3.46
N PRO A 72 -0.96 6.40 -3.66
CA PRO A 72 -0.73 5.04 -4.11
C PRO A 72 -0.44 4.92 -5.61
N VAL A 73 0.37 3.92 -5.96
CA VAL A 73 0.53 3.36 -7.30
C VAL A 73 0.27 1.86 -7.21
N VAL A 74 -0.69 1.34 -7.96
CA VAL A 74 -1.12 -0.06 -7.88
C VAL A 74 -1.14 -0.70 -9.27
N CYS A 75 -0.56 -1.88 -9.35
CA CYS A 75 -0.48 -2.73 -10.53
C CYS A 75 -1.48 -3.89 -10.43
N GLY A 76 -1.78 -4.48 -11.57
CA GLY A 76 -2.64 -5.65 -11.75
C GLY A 76 -2.44 -6.19 -13.16
N GLU A 77 -2.87 -7.43 -13.43
CA GLU A 77 -2.76 -8.07 -14.74
C GLU A 77 -3.58 -7.34 -15.80
N ASN A 78 -4.64 -6.67 -15.37
CA ASN A 78 -5.48 -5.81 -16.19
C ASN A 78 -5.95 -4.57 -15.39
N LEU A 79 -6.61 -3.64 -16.07
CA LEU A 79 -7.08 -2.39 -15.45
C LEU A 79 -8.12 -2.64 -14.34
N GLN A 80 -9.03 -3.59 -14.54
CA GLN A 80 -10.08 -3.91 -13.56
C GLN A 80 -9.46 -4.44 -12.27
N GLU A 81 -8.49 -5.35 -12.37
CA GLU A 81 -7.79 -5.87 -11.20
C GLU A 81 -7.01 -4.77 -10.48
N ALA A 82 -6.27 -3.93 -11.21
CA ALA A 82 -5.54 -2.80 -10.63
C ALA A 82 -6.49 -1.82 -9.93
N ALA A 83 -7.67 -1.55 -10.49
CA ALA A 83 -8.70 -0.72 -9.88
C ALA A 83 -9.25 -1.38 -8.60
N ASN A 84 -9.64 -2.66 -8.66
CA ASN A 84 -10.13 -3.39 -7.50
C ASN A 84 -9.07 -3.47 -6.38
N ASN A 85 -7.79 -3.59 -6.73
CA ASN A 85 -6.67 -3.62 -5.75
C ASN A 85 -6.49 -2.23 -5.12
N THR A 86 -6.66 -1.17 -5.91
CA THR A 86 -6.62 0.22 -5.42
C THR A 86 -7.76 0.51 -4.44
N GLU A 87 -8.97 0.03 -4.74
CA GLU A 87 -10.12 0.14 -3.82
C GLU A 87 -9.89 -0.60 -2.51
N GLU A 88 -9.31 -1.80 -2.56
CA GLU A 88 -8.95 -2.57 -1.36
C GLU A 88 -7.90 -1.84 -0.51
N LEU A 89 -6.89 -1.26 -1.15
CA LEU A 89 -5.86 -0.46 -0.47
C LEU A 89 -6.48 0.78 0.19
N GLU A 90 -7.33 1.49 -0.54
CA GLU A 90 -7.98 2.70 -0.02
C GLU A 90 -8.91 2.40 1.15
N GLU A 91 -9.71 1.34 1.09
CA GLU A 91 -10.58 0.96 2.21
C GLU A 91 -9.76 0.46 3.41
N THR A 92 -8.65 -0.25 3.17
CA THR A 92 -7.71 -0.63 4.24
C THR A 92 -7.09 0.60 4.91
N ALA A 93 -6.63 1.58 4.13
CA ALA A 93 -6.08 2.83 4.65
C ALA A 93 -7.14 3.61 5.44
N LYS A 94 -8.37 3.68 4.94
CA LYS A 94 -9.51 4.30 5.64
C LYS A 94 -9.77 3.65 6.99
N LEU A 95 -9.73 2.31 7.06
CA LEU A 95 -9.90 1.59 8.31
C LEU A 95 -8.81 1.93 9.33
N ILE A 96 -7.55 2.15 8.92
CA ILE A 96 -6.48 2.60 9.84
C ILE A 96 -6.89 3.89 10.57
N PHE A 97 -7.38 4.89 9.84
CA PHE A 97 -7.78 6.16 10.43
C PHE A 97 -9.09 6.08 11.23
N ILE A 98 -10.06 5.26 10.81
CA ILE A 98 -11.32 5.03 11.55
C ILE A 98 -11.06 4.31 12.88
N LEU A 99 -10.18 3.30 12.87
CA LEU A 99 -9.82 2.55 14.07
C LEU A 99 -8.99 3.41 15.03
N GLY A 100 -8.09 4.25 14.49
CA GLY A 100 -7.28 5.18 15.27
C GLY A 100 -6.49 4.47 16.38
N GLU A 101 -6.55 5.00 17.60
CA GLU A 101 -5.84 4.47 18.77
C GLU A 101 -6.57 3.31 19.49
N ARG A 102 -7.71 2.84 18.95
CA ARG A 102 -8.45 1.74 19.59
C ARG A 102 -7.60 0.45 19.56
N PRO A 103 -7.79 -0.46 20.53
CA PRO A 103 -7.13 -1.77 20.47
C PRO A 103 -7.56 -2.56 19.22
N ILE A 104 -6.62 -2.76 18.28
CA ILE A 104 -6.85 -3.53 17.06
C ILE A 104 -6.37 -4.97 17.26
N ARG A 105 -7.21 -5.94 16.90
CA ARG A 105 -6.82 -7.33 16.76
C ARG A 105 -6.16 -7.51 15.39
N TYR A 106 -4.84 -7.38 15.35
CA TYR A 106 -4.07 -7.62 14.12
C TYR A 106 -4.05 -9.09 13.75
N LEU A 107 -3.75 -9.37 12.48
CA LEU A 107 -3.46 -10.73 12.05
C LEU A 107 -2.12 -11.18 12.67
N THR A 108 -2.04 -12.42 13.14
CA THR A 108 -0.78 -13.00 13.61
C THR A 108 0.12 -13.35 12.43
N THR A 109 1.41 -13.58 12.71
CA THR A 109 2.35 -14.03 11.68
C THR A 109 1.90 -15.35 11.03
N GLU A 110 1.31 -16.25 11.81
CA GLU A 110 0.76 -17.52 11.32
C GLU A 110 -0.48 -17.32 10.46
N GLU A 111 -1.38 -16.40 10.83
CA GLU A 111 -2.54 -16.05 10.01
C GLU A 111 -2.09 -15.43 8.67
N ILE A 112 -1.12 -14.50 8.68
CA ILE A 112 -0.56 -13.89 7.47
C ILE A 112 0.13 -14.93 6.57
N ALA A 113 0.88 -15.87 7.15
CA ALA A 113 1.58 -16.91 6.39
C ALA A 113 0.61 -17.82 5.60
N GLN A 114 -0.61 -18.02 6.08
CA GLN A 114 -1.63 -18.81 5.38
C GLN A 114 -2.16 -18.12 4.12
N LEU A 115 -2.03 -16.79 4.03
CA LEU A 115 -2.55 -15.96 2.94
C LEU A 115 -1.59 -15.82 1.75
N ARG A 116 -0.30 -16.12 1.95
CA ARG A 116 0.78 -15.93 0.96
C ARG A 116 1.03 -17.17 0.08
N ARG A 117 -0.03 -17.90 -0.27
CA ARG A 117 0.05 -19.15 -1.05
C ARG A 117 -0.02 -18.90 -2.54
#